data_AF-A0AA40I6L3-F1
#
_entry.id   AF-A0AA40I6L3-F1
#
_cell.length_a   1.000
_cell.length_b   1.000
_cell.length_c   1.000
_cell.angle_alpha   90.00
_cell.angle_beta   90.00
_cell.angle_gamma   90.00
#
_symmetry.space_group_name_H-M   'P 1'
#
loop_
_entity.id
_entity.type
_entity.pdbx_description
1 polymer ?
#
loop_
_entity_poly.entity_id
_entity_poly.type
_entity_poly.pdbx_seq_one_letter_code
_entity_poly.pdbx_strand_id
1 'polypeptide(L)'
;MQGTRCFLEIPQEVLIVTWQKIKASSPDNMVTFSKEHGVVVQQAYKDKMNITELGLQNTTITFWNTTLDDEGCYKCLFNTFGSGKISGIACLTLFVQPTVFVHYKLSEDHLNVTCSANARPAPAISWKVAGSGMDNSTEIITHPNGTTSVISVLHIKDPKNQMGKEVICQVLHLGTVTNFGQTVNKGFWFSVPLLLSIVSLVILLILISILLYWKRHRTQDRARLHSEGRCDELEAISLCSIPDGIIAVTSHETATIR
;
A
#
# COMPACT_ATOMS: atom_id res chain seq x y z
N MET A 1 7.57 25.29 3.09
CA MET A 1 8.28 26.58 3.10
C MET A 1 9.62 26.36 3.79
N GLN A 2 10.72 26.75 3.15
CA GLN A 2 12.05 26.67 3.73
C GLN A 2 12.59 28.09 3.88
N GLY A 3 13.38 28.33 4.92
CA GLY A 3 13.84 29.67 5.26
C GLY A 3 15.11 29.66 6.09
N THR A 4 15.77 30.80 6.13
CA THR A 4 17.00 30.99 6.89
C THR A 4 16.80 32.14 7.87
N ARG A 5 17.31 31.96 9.09
CA ARG A 5 17.23 32.96 10.16
C ARG A 5 18.61 33.45 10.56
N CYS A 6 18.67 34.71 10.94
CA CYS A 6 19.81 35.29 11.64
C CYS A 6 19.31 36.02 12.88
N PHE A 7 20.09 35.94 13.95
CA PHE A 7 19.89 36.74 15.14
C PHE A 7 21.22 37.35 15.56
N LEU A 8 21.14 38.56 16.11
CA LEU A 8 22.28 39.24 16.70
C LEU A 8 22.35 38.90 18.20
N GLU A 9 23.37 38.13 18.58
CA GLU A 9 23.55 37.62 19.94
C GLU A 9 23.73 38.75 20.97
N ILE A 10 24.52 39.77 20.62
CA ILE A 10 24.73 40.96 21.44
C ILE A 10 23.85 42.09 20.90
N PRO A 11 22.88 42.61 21.67
CA PRO A 11 22.04 43.72 21.23
C PRO A 11 22.89 44.93 20.85
N GLN A 12 22.61 45.50 19.68
CA GLN A 12 23.23 46.72 19.18
C GLN A 12 22.16 47.66 18.62
N GLU A 13 22.49 48.93 18.49
CA GLU A 13 21.64 49.90 17.79
C GLU A 13 21.73 49.68 16.27
N VAL A 14 21.05 48.63 15.80
CA VAL A 14 20.96 48.30 14.37
C VAL A 14 20.01 49.29 13.70
N LEU A 15 20.46 49.90 12.60
CA LEU A 15 19.67 50.82 11.79
C LEU A 15 19.01 50.11 10.62
N ILE A 16 19.77 49.24 9.95
CA ILE A 16 19.37 48.57 8.71
C ILE A 16 19.89 47.12 8.72
N VAL A 17 19.01 46.19 8.37
CA VAL A 17 19.36 44.80 8.09
C VAL A 17 19.37 44.59 6.58
N THR A 18 20.41 43.94 6.04
CA THR A 18 20.53 43.60 4.62
C THR A 18 20.81 42.12 4.45
N TRP A 19 20.01 41.44 3.63
CA TRP A 19 20.30 40.07 3.18
C TRP A 19 20.99 40.09 1.83
N GLN A 20 22.03 39.28 1.71
CA GLN A 20 22.78 39.07 0.49
C GLN A 20 22.90 37.58 0.18
N LYS A 21 22.78 37.22 -1.09
CA LYS A 21 23.15 35.88 -1.56
C LYS A 21 24.65 35.84 -1.81
N ILE A 22 25.34 34.86 -1.22
CA ILE A 22 26.77 34.68 -1.48
C ILE A 22 26.91 34.04 -2.87
N LYS A 23 27.63 34.72 -3.77
CA LYS A 23 28.00 34.20 -5.09
C LYS A 23 29.51 34.24 -5.25
N ALA A 24 30.04 33.47 -6.21
CA ALA A 24 31.48 33.38 -6.45
C ALA A 24 32.12 34.70 -6.91
N SER A 25 31.39 35.51 -7.69
CA SER A 25 31.87 36.82 -8.17
C SER A 25 31.74 37.91 -7.12
N SER A 26 30.51 38.21 -6.71
CA SER A 26 30.21 39.23 -5.70
C SER A 26 28.88 38.91 -5.01
N PRO A 27 28.74 39.23 -3.70
CA PRO A 27 27.46 39.11 -3.01
C PRO A 27 26.36 39.90 -3.73
N ASP A 28 25.19 39.29 -3.85
CA ASP A 28 24.03 39.89 -4.51
C ASP A 28 23.03 40.37 -3.46
N ASN A 29 22.67 41.65 -3.49
CA ASN A 29 21.70 42.21 -2.55
C ASN A 29 20.31 41.63 -2.82
N MET A 30 19.62 41.19 -1.77
CA MET A 30 18.31 40.56 -1.90
C MET A 30 17.20 41.42 -1.32
N VAL A 31 17.32 41.75 -0.03
CA VAL A 31 16.29 42.49 0.69
C VAL A 31 16.92 43.30 1.80
N THR A 32 16.39 44.50 2.01
CA THR A 32 16.73 45.34 3.16
C THR A 32 15.51 45.60 4.02
N PHE A 33 15.73 45.74 5.32
CA PHE A 33 14.71 46.16 6.28
C PHE A 33 15.26 47.28 7.17
N SER A 34 14.47 48.33 7.33
CA SER A 34 14.70 49.40 8.31
C SER A 34 13.37 49.85 8.89
N LYS A 35 13.38 50.44 10.09
CA LYS A 35 12.17 50.98 10.71
C LYS A 35 11.55 52.13 9.91
N GLU A 36 12.39 52.93 9.26
CA GLU A 36 11.97 54.13 8.54
C GLU A 36 11.42 53.81 7.14
N HIS A 37 12.10 52.93 6.39
CA HIS A 37 11.78 52.65 4.99
C HIS A 37 11.02 51.33 4.80
N GLY A 38 10.80 50.56 5.88
CA GLY A 38 10.18 49.25 5.81
C GLY A 38 11.04 48.23 5.06
N VAL A 39 10.37 47.33 4.33
CA VAL A 39 11.00 46.25 3.55
C VAL A 39 11.20 46.67 2.11
N VAL A 40 12.41 46.51 1.59
CA VAL A 40 12.73 46.74 0.18
C VAL A 40 13.36 45.48 -0.40
N VAL A 41 12.58 44.74 -1.21
CA VAL A 41 13.03 43.54 -1.93
C VAL A 41 13.55 43.94 -3.31
N GLN A 42 14.72 43.43 -3.69
CA GLN A 42 15.31 43.66 -5.01
C GLN A 42 14.50 42.93 -6.10
N GLN A 43 14.47 43.51 -7.30
CA GLN A 43 13.59 43.05 -8.39
C GLN A 43 13.77 41.56 -8.74
N ALA A 44 14.99 41.02 -8.64
CA ALA A 44 15.28 39.61 -8.91
C ALA A 44 14.63 38.62 -7.92
N TYR A 45 14.17 39.11 -6.76
CA TYR A 45 13.70 38.31 -5.63
C TYR A 45 12.24 38.57 -5.23
N LYS A 46 11.59 39.58 -5.83
CA LYS A 46 10.27 40.10 -5.45
C LYS A 46 9.16 39.03 -5.37
N ASP A 47 9.19 38.05 -6.27
CA ASP A 47 8.17 36.99 -6.37
C ASP A 47 8.69 35.61 -5.89
N LYS A 48 9.90 35.55 -5.32
CA LYS A 48 10.53 34.29 -4.90
C LYS A 48 10.59 34.11 -3.39
N MET A 49 10.68 35.22 -2.65
CA MET A 49 10.90 35.21 -1.21
C MET A 49 10.12 36.30 -0.48
N ASN A 50 10.05 36.18 0.85
CA ASN A 50 9.57 37.23 1.73
C ASN A 50 10.33 37.24 3.06
N ILE A 51 10.34 38.37 3.76
CA ILE A 51 10.78 38.43 5.15
C ILE A 51 9.59 38.07 6.05
N THR A 52 9.72 36.99 6.82
CA THR A 52 8.68 36.55 7.77
C THR A 52 8.89 37.09 9.17
N GLU A 53 10.13 37.40 9.54
CA GLU A 53 10.45 38.02 10.82
C GLU A 53 11.14 39.36 10.58
N LEU A 54 10.39 40.44 10.83
CA LEU A 54 10.79 41.82 10.61
C LEU A 54 11.38 42.40 11.91
N GLY A 55 12.63 42.06 12.19
CA GLY A 55 13.36 42.58 13.33
C GLY A 55 14.73 43.11 12.94
N LEU A 56 15.21 44.08 13.72
CA LEU A 56 16.57 44.61 13.62
C LEU A 56 17.57 43.76 14.43
N GLN A 57 17.08 42.93 15.35
CA GLN A 57 17.89 41.95 16.09
C GLN A 57 17.73 40.54 15.53
N ASN A 58 16.49 40.15 15.18
CA ASN A 58 16.17 38.86 14.58
C ASN A 58 15.53 39.07 13.22
N THR A 59 16.01 38.36 12.22
CA THR A 59 15.47 38.43 10.87
C THR A 59 15.40 37.05 10.25
N THR A 60 14.29 36.76 9.58
CA THR A 60 14.07 35.49 8.92
C THR A 60 13.53 35.73 7.52
N ILE A 61 14.17 35.11 6.53
CA ILE A 61 13.70 35.09 5.13
C ILE A 61 13.14 33.71 4.79
N THR A 62 12.08 33.68 4.01
CA THR A 62 11.44 32.44 3.54
C THR A 62 11.22 32.48 2.05
N PHE A 63 11.24 31.30 1.44
CA PHE A 63 11.07 31.11 0.00
C PHE A 63 9.77 30.34 -0.27
N TRP A 64 8.95 30.84 -1.20
CA TRP A 64 7.60 30.31 -1.46
C TRP A 64 7.62 29.14 -2.45
N ASN A 65 8.60 29.09 -3.35
CA ASN A 65 8.79 28.00 -4.30
C ASN A 65 10.28 27.79 -4.56
N THR A 66 10.95 27.07 -3.65
CA THR A 66 12.40 26.87 -3.69
C THR A 66 12.83 26.03 -4.88
N THR A 67 13.76 26.55 -5.66
CA THR A 67 14.44 25.86 -6.76
C THR A 67 15.86 25.48 -6.37
N LEU A 68 16.50 24.56 -7.12
CA LEU A 68 17.90 24.19 -6.88
C LEU A 68 18.84 25.40 -6.88
N ASP A 69 18.53 26.42 -7.68
CA ASP A 69 19.31 27.65 -7.74
C ASP A 69 19.23 28.46 -6.46
N ASP A 70 18.17 28.33 -5.66
CA ASP A 70 18.01 29.01 -4.37
C ASP A 70 18.81 28.34 -3.25
N GLU A 71 19.31 27.12 -3.46
CA GLU A 71 20.21 26.47 -2.52
C GLU A 71 21.53 27.23 -2.41
N GLY A 72 22.06 27.34 -1.19
CA GLY A 72 23.32 28.03 -0.95
C GLY A 72 23.33 28.86 0.33
N CYS A 73 24.41 29.61 0.51
CA CYS A 73 24.62 30.40 1.71
C CYS A 73 24.23 31.86 1.50
N TYR A 74 23.56 32.39 2.52
CA TYR A 74 23.02 33.74 2.58
C TYR A 74 23.70 34.48 3.73
N LYS A 75 24.07 35.72 3.48
CA LYS A 75 24.70 36.60 4.45
C LYS A 75 23.69 37.65 4.91
N CYS A 76 23.47 37.71 6.21
CA CYS A 76 22.69 38.77 6.86
C CYS A 76 23.65 39.80 7.42
N LEU A 77 23.37 41.08 7.19
CA LEU A 77 24.21 42.21 7.55
C LEU A 77 23.44 43.15 8.45
N PHE A 78 23.89 43.29 9.69
CA PHE A 78 23.36 44.22 10.68
C PHE A 78 24.24 45.47 10.64
N ASN A 79 23.72 46.56 10.08
CA ASN A 79 24.40 47.85 10.04
C ASN A 79 24.04 48.60 11.32
N THR A 80 25.02 48.82 12.18
CA THR A 80 24.84 49.39 13.52
C THR A 80 25.34 50.82 13.56
N PHE A 81 24.71 51.64 14.39
CA PHE A 81 25.23 52.97 14.70
C PHE A 81 26.49 52.84 15.58
N GLY A 82 27.59 53.48 15.18
CA GLY A 82 28.85 53.53 15.94
C GLY A 82 29.68 52.25 15.99
N SER A 83 29.09 51.05 15.82
CA SER A 83 29.79 49.76 15.91
C SER A 83 30.06 49.09 14.56
N GLY A 84 29.76 49.77 13.45
CA GLY A 84 30.01 49.28 12.10
C GLY A 84 29.03 48.18 11.67
N LYS A 85 29.53 47.19 10.94
CA LYS A 85 28.72 46.16 10.31
C LYS A 85 29.04 44.79 10.89
N ILE A 86 28.00 44.11 11.37
CA ILE A 86 28.08 42.74 11.89
C ILE A 86 27.41 41.82 10.87
N SER A 87 28.04 40.68 10.55
CA SER A 87 27.50 39.74 9.58
C SER A 87 27.31 38.34 10.14
N GLY A 88 26.20 37.70 9.81
CA GLY A 88 25.98 36.26 9.99
C GLY A 88 25.87 35.55 8.66
N ILE A 89 26.09 34.23 8.66
CA ILE A 89 25.90 33.37 7.50
C ILE A 89 24.89 32.29 7.87
N ALA A 90 23.89 32.10 7.02
CA ALA A 90 22.92 31.02 7.13
C ALA A 90 22.80 30.34 5.77
N CYS A 91 22.87 29.00 5.74
CA CYS A 91 22.80 28.24 4.49
C CYS A 91 21.44 27.56 4.36
N LEU A 92 20.83 27.71 3.20
CA LEU A 92 19.62 26.99 2.80
C LEU A 92 20.07 25.71 2.10
N THR A 93 19.65 24.57 2.62
CA THR A 93 19.82 23.25 2.00
C THR A 93 18.45 22.68 1.68
N LEU A 94 18.27 22.21 0.45
CA LEU A 94 16.98 21.67 0.01
C LEU A 94 16.96 20.15 0.16
N PHE A 95 15.91 19.63 0.77
CA PHE A 95 15.73 18.19 0.92
C PHE A 95 14.41 17.71 0.30
N VAL A 96 14.43 16.45 -0.12
CA VAL A 96 13.28 15.72 -0.65
C VAL A 96 13.15 14.46 0.20
N GLN A 97 11.96 14.26 0.77
CA GLN A 97 11.68 13.08 1.58
C GLN A 97 11.81 11.80 0.74
N PRO A 98 12.29 10.68 1.34
CA PRO A 98 12.47 9.44 0.61
C PRO A 98 11.15 8.89 0.08
N THR A 99 11.11 8.56 -1.20
CA THR A 99 10.10 7.65 -1.77
C THR A 99 10.71 6.28 -1.90
N VAL A 100 10.12 5.28 -1.23
CA VAL A 100 10.71 3.94 -1.10
C VAL A 100 9.80 2.89 -1.73
N PHE A 101 10.40 2.00 -2.52
CA PHE A 101 9.75 0.85 -3.12
C PHE A 101 10.51 -0.42 -2.75
N VAL A 102 9.82 -1.38 -2.17
CA VAL A 102 10.36 -2.71 -1.85
C VAL A 102 9.57 -3.74 -2.64
N HIS A 103 10.29 -4.65 -3.32
CA HIS A 103 9.68 -5.78 -3.99
C HIS A 103 10.61 -6.99 -3.91
N TYR A 104 10.05 -8.18 -4.05
CA TYR A 104 10.82 -9.42 -4.08
C TYR A 104 10.50 -10.25 -5.32
N LYS A 105 11.49 -11.00 -5.78
CA LYS A 105 11.36 -11.99 -6.84
C LYS A 105 11.79 -13.34 -6.27
N LEU A 106 10.85 -14.27 -6.20
CA LEU A 106 11.06 -15.63 -5.72
C LEU A 106 11.18 -16.57 -6.93
N SER A 107 12.31 -17.27 -7.04
CA SER A 107 12.56 -18.40 -7.93
C SER A 107 12.70 -19.68 -7.10
N GLU A 108 12.84 -20.84 -7.75
CA GLU A 108 13.02 -22.13 -7.06
C GLU A 108 14.30 -22.15 -6.20
N ASP A 109 15.40 -21.60 -6.72
CA ASP A 109 16.72 -21.64 -6.06
C ASP A 109 17.19 -20.28 -5.51
N HIS A 110 16.55 -19.18 -5.92
CA HIS A 110 17.01 -17.83 -5.59
C HIS A 110 15.87 -16.91 -5.17
N LEU A 111 16.12 -16.11 -4.13
CA LEU A 111 15.25 -15.04 -3.70
C LEU A 111 16.02 -13.72 -3.77
N ASN A 112 15.52 -12.79 -4.59
CA ASN A 112 16.08 -11.45 -4.69
C ASN A 112 15.09 -10.46 -4.10
N VAL A 113 15.51 -9.69 -3.10
CA VAL A 113 14.72 -8.59 -2.53
C VAL A 113 15.34 -7.27 -2.93
N THR A 114 14.60 -6.44 -3.65
CA THR A 114 15.07 -5.16 -4.15
C THR A 114 14.40 -4.03 -3.38
N CYS A 115 15.21 -3.15 -2.81
CA CYS A 115 14.79 -1.93 -2.15
C CYS A 115 15.34 -0.72 -2.90
N SER A 116 14.45 0.14 -3.38
CA SER A 116 14.79 1.38 -4.06
C SER A 116 14.30 2.56 -3.23
N ALA A 117 15.20 3.49 -2.90
CA ALA A 117 14.87 4.71 -2.17
C ALA A 117 15.37 5.93 -2.96
N ASN A 118 14.46 6.81 -3.34
CA ASN A 118 14.79 8.08 -4.00
C ASN A 118 14.61 9.24 -3.03
N ALA A 119 15.67 10.01 -2.75
CA ALA A 119 15.61 11.14 -1.82
C ALA A 119 16.65 12.22 -2.15
N ARG A 120 16.59 13.34 -1.43
CA ARG A 120 17.65 14.35 -1.40
C ARG A 120 17.88 14.82 0.03
N PRO A 121 19.11 14.78 0.59
CA PRO A 121 20.31 14.15 0.04
C PRO A 121 20.15 12.62 -0.13
N ALA A 122 21.15 11.96 -0.72
CA ALA A 122 21.12 10.52 -0.95
C ALA A 122 20.83 9.74 0.36
N PRO A 123 19.85 8.81 0.35
CA PRO A 123 19.57 7.97 1.51
C PRO A 123 20.61 6.85 1.63
N ALA A 124 20.74 6.26 2.82
CA ALA A 124 21.52 5.04 3.02
C ALA A 124 20.58 3.84 3.25
N ILE A 125 20.83 2.74 2.53
CA ILE A 125 20.06 1.50 2.63
C ILE A 125 20.88 0.44 3.37
N SER A 126 20.28 -0.23 4.34
CA SER A 126 20.81 -1.41 5.00
C SER A 126 19.75 -2.49 5.14
N TRP A 127 20.16 -3.74 5.29
CA TRP A 127 19.26 -4.89 5.39
C TRP A 127 19.28 -5.47 6.80
N LYS A 128 18.10 -5.76 7.33
CA LYS A 128 17.89 -6.52 8.57
C LYS A 128 17.18 -7.82 8.21
N VAL A 129 17.90 -8.93 8.30
CA VAL A 129 17.37 -10.27 7.98
C VAL A 129 17.96 -11.30 8.94
N ALA A 130 17.22 -12.38 9.20
CA ALA A 130 17.67 -13.48 10.07
C ALA A 130 18.32 -14.59 9.23
N GLY A 131 19.63 -14.85 9.40
CA GLY A 131 20.36 -15.94 8.74
C GLY A 131 21.82 -15.61 8.40
N SER A 132 22.54 -16.56 7.80
CA SER A 132 23.90 -16.37 7.26
C SER A 132 23.96 -16.78 5.78
N GLY A 133 24.87 -16.17 5.00
CA GLY A 133 25.05 -16.46 3.57
C GLY A 133 24.29 -15.55 2.60
N MET A 134 24.29 -14.23 2.87
CA MET A 134 23.63 -13.22 2.03
C MET A 134 24.65 -12.28 1.41
N ASP A 135 24.50 -12.05 0.11
CA ASP A 135 25.27 -11.07 -0.64
C ASP A 135 24.33 -9.92 -1.05
N ASN A 136 24.79 -8.67 -1.01
CA ASN A 136 24.03 -7.53 -1.52
C ASN A 136 24.79 -6.79 -2.62
N SER A 137 24.04 -6.30 -3.60
CA SER A 137 24.54 -5.36 -4.59
C SER A 137 23.82 -4.03 -4.39
N THR A 138 24.55 -2.91 -4.53
CA THR A 138 23.99 -1.57 -4.37
C THR A 138 24.42 -0.70 -5.54
N GLU A 139 23.45 -0.03 -6.14
CA GLU A 139 23.62 0.92 -7.23
C GLU A 139 23.13 2.30 -6.78
N ILE A 140 23.83 3.35 -7.20
CA ILE A 140 23.50 4.74 -6.88
C ILE A 140 23.33 5.51 -8.19
N ILE A 141 22.15 6.08 -8.39
CA ILE A 141 21.78 6.83 -9.59
C ILE A 141 21.47 8.27 -9.19
N THR A 142 22.15 9.23 -9.81
CA THR A 142 21.91 10.66 -9.61
C THR A 142 21.01 11.19 -10.72
N HIS A 143 19.96 11.91 -10.35
CA HIS A 143 18.98 12.44 -11.30
C HIS A 143 19.22 13.92 -11.60
N PRO A 144 18.85 14.42 -12.80
CA PRO A 144 18.98 15.84 -13.15
C PRO A 144 18.20 16.79 -12.25
N ASN A 145 17.13 16.30 -11.60
CA ASN A 145 16.36 17.07 -10.61
C ASN A 145 17.07 17.23 -9.26
N GLY A 146 18.31 16.73 -9.12
CA GLY A 146 19.12 16.81 -7.90
C GLY A 146 18.82 15.74 -6.86
N THR A 147 17.88 14.83 -7.11
CA THR A 147 17.62 13.67 -6.23
C THR A 147 18.56 12.51 -6.55
N THR A 148 18.76 11.62 -5.57
CA THR A 148 19.57 10.42 -5.73
C THR A 148 18.74 9.20 -5.37
N SER A 149 18.70 8.23 -6.28
CA SER A 149 18.10 6.92 -6.05
C SER A 149 19.17 5.92 -5.66
N VAL A 150 18.99 5.28 -4.51
CA VAL A 150 19.81 4.15 -4.06
C VAL A 150 19.00 2.89 -4.22
N ILE A 151 19.54 1.91 -4.95
CA ILE A 151 18.88 0.64 -5.25
C ILE A 151 19.77 -0.46 -4.67
N SER A 152 19.28 -1.16 -3.65
CA SER A 152 19.98 -2.31 -3.07
C SER A 152 19.21 -3.58 -3.40
N VAL A 153 19.92 -4.62 -3.82
CA VAL A 153 19.36 -5.96 -4.06
C VAL A 153 20.03 -6.94 -3.11
N LEU A 154 19.22 -7.56 -2.25
CA LEU A 154 19.64 -8.63 -1.36
C LEU A 154 19.44 -9.98 -2.07
N HIS A 155 20.54 -10.72 -2.24
CA HIS A 155 20.55 -12.04 -2.85
C HIS A 155 20.57 -13.12 -1.76
N ILE A 156 19.50 -13.92 -1.72
CA ILE A 156 19.32 -15.02 -0.77
C ILE A 156 19.44 -16.34 -1.54
N LYS A 157 20.47 -17.12 -1.18
CA LYS A 157 20.82 -18.41 -1.83
C LYS A 157 19.92 -19.58 -1.39
N ASP A 158 19.31 -19.50 -0.21
CA ASP A 158 18.35 -20.51 0.28
C ASP A 158 16.99 -19.85 0.59
N PRO A 159 16.09 -19.79 -0.39
CA PRO A 159 14.75 -19.21 -0.21
C PRO A 159 13.91 -19.99 0.81
N LYS A 160 14.15 -21.30 0.99
CA LYS A 160 13.31 -22.16 1.84
C LYS A 160 13.44 -21.78 3.31
N ASN A 161 14.67 -21.51 3.74
CA ASN A 161 14.95 -21.04 5.10
C ASN A 161 14.41 -19.62 5.36
N GLN A 162 14.09 -18.84 4.32
CA GLN A 162 13.52 -17.50 4.44
C GLN A 162 11.99 -17.43 4.26
N MET A 163 11.33 -18.56 3.96
CA MET A 163 9.87 -18.59 3.86
C MET A 163 9.21 -18.23 5.19
N GLY A 164 8.24 -17.31 5.16
CA GLY A 164 7.52 -16.85 6.35
C GLY A 164 8.35 -15.95 7.28
N LYS A 165 9.61 -15.68 6.95
CA LYS A 165 10.43 -14.68 7.65
C LYS A 165 10.25 -13.31 7.01
N GLU A 166 10.44 -12.28 7.81
CA GLU A 166 10.41 -10.89 7.37
C GLU A 166 11.83 -10.43 6.97
N VAL A 167 11.94 -9.83 5.79
CA VAL A 167 13.14 -9.14 5.33
C VAL A 167 12.88 -7.64 5.45
N ILE A 168 13.72 -6.94 6.20
CA ILE A 168 13.54 -5.51 6.46
C ILE A 168 14.58 -4.72 5.67
N CYS A 169 14.12 -3.86 4.76
CA CYS A 169 14.92 -2.78 4.21
C CYS A 169 14.89 -1.59 5.17
N GLN A 170 16.04 -1.21 5.70
CA GLN A 170 16.21 -0.06 6.58
C GLN A 170 16.76 1.11 5.76
N VAL A 171 16.03 2.23 5.75
CA VAL A 171 16.40 3.46 5.03
C VAL A 171 16.71 4.56 6.04
N LEU A 172 17.95 5.07 6.00
CA LEU A 172 18.42 6.20 6.78
C LEU A 172 18.46 7.46 5.91
N HIS A 173 17.76 8.52 6.32
CA HIS A 173 17.75 9.82 5.64
C HIS A 173 17.71 10.94 6.67
N LEU A 174 18.66 11.89 6.57
CA LEU A 174 18.77 13.04 7.48
C LEU A 174 18.69 12.68 8.98
N GLY A 175 19.33 11.57 9.37
CA GLY A 175 19.32 11.07 10.76
C GLY A 175 18.07 10.29 11.17
N THR A 176 17.06 10.19 10.31
CA THR A 176 15.84 9.43 10.56
C THR A 176 15.93 8.04 9.93
N VAL A 177 15.64 7.00 10.70
CA VAL A 177 15.62 5.60 10.24
C VAL A 177 14.17 5.16 10.03
N THR A 178 13.88 4.59 8.86
CA THR A 178 12.59 4.00 8.51
C THR A 178 12.78 2.55 8.08
N ASN A 179 11.84 1.67 8.44
CA ASN A 179 11.92 0.23 8.17
C ASN A 179 10.79 -0.18 7.24
N PHE A 180 11.13 -0.88 6.17
CA PHE A 180 10.19 -1.42 5.18
C PHE A 180 10.31 -2.94 5.17
N GLY A 181 9.36 -3.60 5.83
CA GLY A 181 9.31 -5.06 5.95
C GLY A 181 8.62 -5.72 4.76
N GLN A 182 9.17 -6.84 4.31
CA GLN A 182 8.59 -7.68 3.27
C GLN A 182 8.59 -9.14 3.74
N THR A 183 7.41 -9.76 3.81
CA THR A 183 7.28 -11.20 4.11
C THR A 183 7.36 -12.01 2.83
N VAL A 184 8.24 -13.03 2.83
CA VAL A 184 8.40 -13.93 1.68
C VAL A 184 7.35 -15.03 1.77
N ASN A 185 6.30 -14.88 0.97
CA ASN A 185 5.25 -15.88 0.84
C ASN A 185 5.38 -16.59 -0.52
N LYS A 186 5.20 -17.92 -0.52
CA LYS A 186 4.91 -18.66 -1.75
C LYS A 186 3.56 -18.18 -2.26
N GLY A 187 3.51 -17.67 -3.49
CA GLY A 187 2.25 -17.39 -4.15
C GLY A 187 1.40 -18.66 -4.14
N PHE A 188 0.22 -18.60 -3.54
CA PHE A 188 -0.69 -19.74 -3.47
C PHE A 188 -1.34 -19.93 -4.84
N TRP A 189 -0.62 -20.52 -5.78
CA TRP A 189 -1.25 -21.08 -6.97
C TRP A 189 -1.89 -22.38 -6.53
N PHE A 190 -3.18 -22.34 -6.18
CA PHE A 190 -3.97 -23.56 -6.18
C PHE A 190 -3.65 -24.26 -7.50
N SER A 191 -3.14 -25.49 -7.44
CA SER A 191 -2.89 -26.25 -8.64
C SER A 191 -4.22 -26.31 -9.39
N VAL A 192 -4.30 -25.65 -10.56
CA VAL A 192 -5.48 -25.71 -11.43
C VAL A 192 -5.94 -27.15 -11.62
N PRO A 193 -5.05 -28.17 -11.74
CA PRO A 193 -5.46 -29.57 -11.75
C PRO A 193 -6.20 -30.05 -10.47
N LEU A 194 -5.83 -29.55 -9.30
CA LEU A 194 -6.46 -29.89 -8.01
C LEU A 194 -7.84 -29.25 -7.87
N LEU A 195 -8.02 -28.01 -8.33
CA LEU A 195 -9.34 -27.38 -8.39
C LEU A 195 -10.27 -28.11 -9.36
N LEU A 196 -9.75 -28.48 -10.53
CA LEU A 196 -10.52 -29.25 -11.52
C LEU A 196 -10.88 -30.65 -11.01
N SER A 197 -9.99 -31.32 -10.28
CA SER A 197 -10.30 -32.65 -9.70
C SER A 197 -11.39 -32.56 -8.63
N ILE A 198 -11.35 -31.54 -7.76
CA ILE A 198 -12.38 -31.30 -6.75
C ILE A 198 -13.73 -31.00 -7.42
N VAL A 199 -13.76 -30.12 -8.43
CA VAL A 199 -14.99 -29.78 -9.16
C VAL A 199 -15.56 -31.02 -9.85
N SER A 200 -14.72 -31.85 -10.46
CA SER A 200 -15.13 -33.11 -11.09
C SER A 200 -15.75 -34.09 -10.08
N LEU A 201 -15.18 -34.20 -8.87
CA LEU A 201 -15.73 -35.05 -7.80
C LEU A 201 -17.10 -34.55 -7.33
N VAL A 202 -17.28 -33.24 -7.18
CA VAL A 202 -18.57 -32.65 -6.78
C VAL A 202 -19.64 -32.91 -7.83
N ILE A 203 -19.32 -32.73 -9.11
CA ILE A 203 -20.25 -33.03 -10.22
C ILE A 203 -20.65 -34.51 -10.20
N LEU A 204 -19.69 -35.42 -9.99
CA LEU A 204 -19.96 -36.85 -9.91
C LEU A 204 -20.91 -37.18 -8.76
N LEU A 205 -20.72 -36.60 -7.58
CA LEU A 205 -21.60 -36.81 -6.42
C LEU A 205 -23.02 -36.29 -6.66
N ILE A 206 -23.18 -35.16 -7.37
CA ILE A 206 -24.49 -34.64 -7.76
C ILE A 206 -25.17 -35.61 -8.73
N LEU A 207 -24.45 -36.10 -9.74
CA LEU A 207 -24.99 -37.08 -10.70
C LEU A 207 -25.41 -38.37 -10.01
N ILE A 208 -24.61 -38.89 -9.07
CA ILE A 208 -24.96 -40.07 -8.27
C ILE A 208 -26.22 -39.80 -7.44
N SER A 209 -26.31 -38.64 -6.78
CA SER A 209 -27.47 -38.26 -5.97
C SER A 209 -28.74 -38.18 -6.81
N ILE A 210 -28.66 -37.61 -8.01
CA ILE A 210 -29.74 -37.60 -8.99
C ILE A 210 -30.09 -39.04 -9.36
N LEU A 211 -29.14 -39.88 -9.77
CA LEU A 211 -29.43 -41.27 -10.13
C LEU A 211 -30.10 -42.06 -9.00
N LEU A 212 -29.67 -41.87 -7.75
CA LEU A 212 -30.30 -42.48 -6.58
C LEU A 212 -31.71 -41.97 -6.33
N TYR A 213 -31.95 -40.67 -6.50
CA TYR A 213 -33.28 -40.07 -6.40
C TYR A 213 -34.23 -40.65 -7.45
N TRP A 214 -33.82 -40.70 -8.72
CA TRP A 214 -34.62 -41.25 -9.82
C TRP A 214 -34.85 -42.76 -9.66
N LYS A 215 -33.85 -43.50 -9.18
CA LYS A 215 -34.00 -44.94 -8.85
C LYS A 215 -35.04 -45.14 -7.75
N ARG A 216 -35.00 -44.33 -6.69
CA ARG A 216 -35.97 -44.38 -5.59
C ARG A 216 -37.39 -44.03 -6.06
N HIS A 217 -37.53 -43.00 -6.89
CA HIS A 217 -38.80 -42.62 -7.50
C HIS A 217 -39.38 -43.75 -8.35
N ARG A 218 -38.59 -44.36 -9.24
CA ARG A 218 -39.02 -45.54 -10.02
C ARG A 218 -39.47 -46.71 -9.15
N THR A 219 -38.81 -47.00 -8.03
CA THR A 219 -39.29 -48.03 -7.09
C THR A 219 -40.58 -47.63 -6.38
N GLN A 220 -40.81 -46.35 -6.10
CA GLN A 220 -42.08 -45.88 -5.53
C GLN A 220 -43.22 -45.93 -6.56
N ASP A 221 -42.98 -45.58 -7.82
CA ASP A 221 -43.98 -45.73 -8.90
C ASP A 221 -44.34 -47.21 -9.13
N ARG A 222 -43.33 -48.10 -9.07
CA ARG A 222 -43.56 -49.55 -9.17
C ARG A 222 -44.36 -50.09 -7.98
N ALA A 223 -44.23 -49.49 -6.80
CA ALA A 223 -45.03 -49.83 -5.61
C ALA A 223 -46.46 -49.28 -5.68
N ARG A 224 -46.69 -48.10 -6.29
CA ARG A 224 -48.04 -47.55 -6.54
C ARG A 224 -48.80 -48.35 -7.59
N LEU A 225 -48.16 -48.76 -8.69
CA LEU A 225 -48.77 -49.63 -9.70
C LEU A 225 -49.15 -51.03 -9.17
N HIS A 226 -48.55 -51.48 -8.06
CA HIS A 226 -48.90 -52.74 -7.40
C HIS A 226 -50.09 -52.62 -6.42
N SER A 227 -50.48 -51.39 -6.05
CA SER A 227 -51.63 -51.06 -5.19
C SER A 227 -52.91 -50.80 -5.99
N GLU A 228 -52.80 -50.47 -7.28
CA GLU A 228 -53.94 -50.11 -8.15
C GLU A 228 -54.34 -51.25 -9.09
N GLY A 229 -53.98 -52.48 -8.74
CA GLY A 229 -54.21 -53.70 -9.52
C GLY A 229 -54.81 -54.85 -8.71
N ARG A 230 -55.87 -54.58 -7.94
CA ARG A 230 -56.71 -55.63 -7.34
C ARG A 230 -58.18 -55.23 -7.36
N CYS A 231 -58.81 -55.39 -8.51
CA CYS A 231 -60.25 -55.63 -8.59
C CYS A 231 -60.42 -57.14 -8.59
N ASP A 232 -60.87 -57.70 -7.47
CA ASP A 232 -61.33 -59.09 -7.42
C ASP A 232 -62.75 -59.13 -7.96
N GLU A 233 -62.96 -59.87 -9.04
CA GLU A 233 -64.28 -60.20 -9.58
C GLU A 233 -64.77 -61.46 -8.87
N LEU A 234 -65.74 -61.29 -7.95
CA LEU A 234 -66.64 -62.35 -7.52
C LEU A 234 -68.04 -61.90 -7.91
N GLU A 235 -68.66 -62.69 -8.78
CA GLU A 235 -69.99 -62.46 -9.32
C GLU A 235 -71.04 -62.22 -8.23
N ALA A 236 -71.93 -61.29 -8.59
CA ALA A 236 -73.27 -61.10 -8.04
C ALA A 236 -73.35 -60.60 -6.58
N ILE A 237 -73.05 -59.30 -6.39
CA ILE A 237 -73.93 -58.26 -5.80
C ILE A 237 -73.12 -56.95 -5.77
N SER A 238 -73.66 -55.88 -6.36
CA SER A 238 -73.05 -54.54 -6.26
C SER A 238 -73.44 -53.93 -4.90
N LEU A 239 -72.46 -53.82 -4.01
CA LEU A 239 -72.55 -53.00 -2.79
C LEU A 239 -71.48 -51.92 -2.85
N CYS A 240 -71.90 -50.68 -3.06
CA CYS A 240 -71.06 -49.52 -2.79
C CYS A 240 -71.20 -49.12 -1.31
N SER A 241 -70.08 -49.09 -0.60
CA SER A 241 -69.98 -48.48 0.73
C SER A 241 -69.25 -47.13 0.62
N ILE A 242 -69.92 -46.05 1.03
CA ILE A 242 -69.30 -44.78 1.48
C ILE A 242 -69.61 -44.62 2.99
N PRO A 243 -69.04 -43.68 3.74
CA PRO A 243 -68.40 -43.91 5.03
C PRO A 243 -69.34 -43.94 6.25
N ASP A 244 -70.64 -44.30 6.12
CA ASP A 244 -71.57 -44.41 7.26
C ASP A 244 -72.67 -45.49 7.03
N GLY A 245 -72.46 -46.72 7.55
CA GLY A 245 -73.50 -47.76 7.79
C GLY A 245 -73.74 -48.83 6.68
N ILE A 246 -74.00 -50.10 7.08
CA ILE A 246 -74.22 -51.27 6.19
C ILE A 246 -75.61 -51.92 6.43
N ILE A 247 -76.33 -52.31 5.37
CA ILE A 247 -77.46 -53.28 5.41
C ILE A 247 -77.29 -54.32 4.28
N ALA A 248 -77.61 -55.60 4.54
CA ALA A 248 -77.42 -56.76 3.65
C ALA A 248 -78.75 -57.42 3.21
N VAL A 249 -78.76 -58.11 2.05
CA VAL A 249 -79.80 -59.10 1.66
C VAL A 249 -79.20 -60.23 0.82
N THR A 250 -79.69 -61.47 1.02
CA THR A 250 -79.22 -62.76 0.47
C THR A 250 -80.26 -63.41 -0.47
N SER A 251 -79.84 -64.37 -1.32
CA SER A 251 -80.64 -65.59 -1.63
C SER A 251 -79.81 -66.70 -2.30
N HIS A 252 -80.24 -67.95 -2.06
CA HIS A 252 -79.55 -69.23 -2.20
C HIS A 252 -80.08 -70.10 -3.39
N GLU A 253 -79.18 -70.95 -3.90
CA GLU A 253 -79.33 -72.37 -4.34
C GLU A 253 -80.05 -72.87 -5.64
N THR A 254 -79.18 -73.43 -6.53
CA THR A 254 -79.11 -74.79 -7.16
C THR A 254 -80.17 -75.40 -8.11
N ALA A 255 -79.65 -75.82 -9.30
CA ALA A 255 -79.84 -77.05 -10.11
C ALA A 255 -81.27 -77.43 -10.62
N THR A 256 -81.53 -78.04 -11.80
CA THR A 256 -80.80 -79.04 -12.63
C THR A 256 -81.53 -79.25 -13.99
N ILE A 257 -80.80 -79.67 -15.05
CA ILE A 257 -81.12 -80.52 -16.23
C ILE A 257 -82.52 -80.42 -16.92
N ARG A 258 -82.61 -79.79 -18.10
CA ARG A 258 -82.71 -80.38 -19.46
C ARG A 258 -82.77 -79.24 -20.48
#